data_AF-A0A1H9YK73-F1
#
_entry.id   AF-A0A1H9YK73-F1
#
_cell.length_a   1.000
_cell.length_b   1.000
_cell.length_c   1.000
_cell.angle_alpha   90.00
_cell.angle_beta   90.00
_cell.angle_gamma   90.00
#
_symmetry.space_group_name_H-M   'P 1'
#
loop_
_entity.id
_entity.type
_entity.pdbx_description
1 polymer ?
#
loop_
_entity_poly.entity_id
_entity_poly.type
_entity_poly.pdbx_seq_one_letter_code
_entity_poly.pdbx_strand_id
1 'polypeptide(L)'
;MAGFQKIIILLVVILVAILVLVFSMNNQMAVSLNFLFFETQPRGVAVWLILGFVFGILLGVILTLMATVRVSVSRRQLRKRLDKAEKALEQNKTPEDRAI
;
A
#
# COMPACT_ATOMS: atom_id res chain seq x y z
N MET A 1 10.59 12.17 16.35
CA MET A 1 9.29 11.94 15.66
C MET A 1 8.94 10.46 15.46
N ALA A 2 9.90 9.57 15.15
CA ALA A 2 9.61 8.14 14.90
C ALA A 2 9.02 7.37 16.11
N GLY A 3 9.37 7.73 17.35
CA GLY A 3 8.80 7.09 18.56
C GLY A 3 7.32 7.41 18.77
N PHE A 4 6.94 8.68 18.62
CA PHE A 4 5.55 9.13 18.76
C PHE A 4 4.63 8.50 17.71
N GLN A 5 5.10 8.42 16.45
CA GLN A 5 4.35 7.75 15.38
C GLN A 5 4.14 6.26 15.67
N LYS A 6 5.15 5.55 16.21
CA LYS A 6 4.99 4.13 16.61
C LYS A 6 3.98 3.96 17.72
N ILE A 7 3.96 4.86 18.71
CA ILE A 7 2.97 4.83 19.80
C ILE A 7 1.56 5.07 19.27
N ILE A 8 1.37 6.04 18.37
CA ILE A 8 0.07 6.28 17.73
C ILE A 8 -0.38 5.04 16.96
N ILE A 9 0.50 4.44 16.15
CA ILE A 9 0.18 3.22 15.39
C ILE A 9 -0.23 2.10 16.34
N LEU A 10 0.51 1.89 17.43
CA LEU A 10 0.20 0.88 18.43
C LEU A 10 -1.19 1.13 19.07
N LEU A 11 -1.48 2.37 19.46
CA LEU A 11 -2.79 2.74 20.02
C LEU A 11 -3.93 2.48 19.02
N VAL A 12 -3.73 2.82 17.74
CA VAL A 12 -4.71 2.54 16.69
C VAL A 12 -4.92 1.04 16.51
N VAL A 13 -3.84 0.24 16.51
CA VAL A 13 -3.94 -1.22 16.40
C VAL A 13 -4.70 -1.82 17.59
N ILE A 14 -4.41 -1.36 18.82
CA ILE A 14 -5.13 -1.79 20.02
C ILE A 14 -6.60 -1.42 19.94
N LEU A 15 -6.91 -0.17 19.54
CA LEU A 15 -8.29 0.29 19.38
C LEU A 15 -9.05 -0.57 18.37
N VAL A 16 -8.46 -0.84 17.21
CA VAL A 16 -9.06 -1.71 16.18
C VAL A 16 -9.29 -3.12 16.73
N ALA A 17 -8.33 -3.69 17.46
CA ALA A 17 -8.47 -5.02 18.07
C ALA A 17 -9.63 -5.07 19.07
N ILE A 18 -9.78 -4.05 19.93
CA ILE A 18 -10.91 -3.94 20.86
C ILE A 18 -12.22 -3.85 20.09
N LEU A 19 -12.29 -3.02 19.05
CA LEU A 19 -13.49 -2.89 18.23
C LEU A 19 -13.88 -4.22 17.58
N VAL A 20 -12.92 -4.96 17.02
CA VAL A 20 -13.16 -6.29 16.43
C VAL A 20 -13.68 -7.27 17.48
N LEU A 21 -13.11 -7.26 18.69
CA LEU A 21 -13.55 -8.13 19.78
C LEU A 21 -14.98 -7.81 20.22
N VAL A 22 -15.28 -6.54 20.51
CA VAL A 22 -16.61 -6.09 20.92
C VAL A 22 -17.63 -6.36 19.82
N PHE A 23 -17.26 -6.10 18.56
CA PHE A 23 -18.10 -6.40 17.41
C PHE A 23 -18.41 -7.90 17.32
N SER A 24 -17.39 -8.76 17.42
CA SER A 24 -17.56 -10.21 17.37
C SER A 24 -18.46 -10.74 18.49
N MET A 25 -18.26 -10.25 19.73
CA MET A 25 -19.06 -10.68 20.89
C MET A 25 -20.52 -10.24 20.82
N ASN A 26 -20.80 -9.05 20.28
CA ASN A 26 -22.17 -8.54 20.16
C ASN A 26 -22.89 -9.02 18.91
N ASN A 27 -22.16 -9.46 17.87
CA ASN A 27 -22.71 -9.87 16.59
C ASN A 27 -22.46 -11.36 16.31
N GLN A 28 -22.80 -12.21 17.29
CA GLN A 28 -22.68 -13.67 17.18
C GLN A 28 -23.72 -14.31 16.26
N MET A 29 -24.69 -13.52 15.79
CA MET A 29 -25.70 -13.98 14.84
C MET A 29 -25.03 -14.55 13.59
N ALA A 30 -25.36 -15.80 13.27
CA ALA A 30 -24.86 -16.48 12.09
C ALA A 30 -25.64 -16.04 10.85
N VAL A 31 -24.91 -15.55 9.85
CA VAL A 31 -25.48 -15.10 8.57
C VAL A 31 -24.84 -15.91 7.44
N SER A 32 -25.66 -16.46 6.57
CA SER A 32 -25.24 -17.01 5.29
C SER A 32 -25.19 -15.90 4.25
N LEU A 33 -24.14 -15.88 3.44
CA LEU A 33 -24.05 -15.03 2.25
C LEU A 33 -24.52 -15.84 1.04
N ASN A 34 -25.43 -15.25 0.27
CA ASN A 34 -25.88 -15.79 -1.01
C ASN A 34 -25.20 -15.01 -2.15
N PHE A 35 -24.46 -15.73 -2.99
CA PHE A 35 -23.71 -15.20 -4.13
C PHE A 35 -24.35 -15.59 -5.47
N LEU A 36 -25.68 -15.66 -5.51
CA LEU A 36 -26.51 -16.03 -6.65
C LEU A 36 -26.41 -17.52 -7.05
N PHE A 37 -25.20 -18.04 -7.21
CA PHE A 37 -24.93 -19.43 -7.64
C PHE A 37 -24.49 -20.34 -6.49
N PHE A 38 -24.13 -19.76 -5.34
CA PHE A 38 -23.73 -20.51 -4.16
C PHE A 38 -24.11 -19.77 -2.89
N GLU A 39 -24.41 -20.53 -1.84
CA GLU A 39 -24.59 -20.01 -0.48
C GLU A 39 -23.48 -20.53 0.43
N THR A 40 -23.03 -19.67 1.32
CA THR A 40 -22.00 -20.04 2.30
C THR A 40 -22.63 -20.63 3.54
N GLN A 41 -21.90 -21.49 4.25
CA GLN A 41 -22.33 -21.95 5.58
C GLN A 41 -22.56 -20.76 6.52
N PRO A 42 -23.58 -20.83 7.40
CA PRO A 42 -23.85 -19.78 8.38
C PRO A 42 -22.63 -19.59 9.29
N ARG A 43 -22.07 -18.39 9.29
CA ARG A 43 -20.96 -18.00 10.16
C ARG A 43 -21.28 -16.64 10.79
N GLY A 44 -20.66 -16.34 11.93
CA GLY A 44 -20.82 -15.03 12.57
C GLY A 44 -20.43 -13.91 11.61
N VAL A 45 -21.19 -12.81 11.60
CA VAL A 45 -20.99 -11.65 10.70
C VAL A 45 -19.54 -11.14 10.73
N ALA A 46 -18.90 -11.20 11.89
CA ALA A 46 -17.51 -10.80 12.08
C ALA A 46 -16.53 -11.54 11.16
N VAL A 47 -16.76 -12.83 10.88
CA VAL A 47 -15.88 -13.62 10.00
C VAL A 47 -15.88 -13.05 8.59
N TRP A 48 -17.06 -12.72 8.06
CA TRP A 48 -17.20 -12.17 6.72
C TRP A 48 -16.55 -10.79 6.59
N LEU A 49 -16.74 -9.93 7.59
CA LEU A 49 -16.13 -8.60 7.62
C LEU A 49 -14.60 -8.68 7.72
N ILE A 50 -14.06 -9.55 8.58
CA ILE A 50 -12.61 -9.74 8.71
C ILE A 50 -12.03 -10.28 7.40
N LEU A 51 -12.67 -11.26 6.77
CA LEU A 51 -12.22 -11.79 5.47
C LEU A 51 -12.20 -10.69 4.40
N GLY A 52 -13.26 -9.91 4.29
CA GLY A 52 -13.33 -8.79 3.34
C GLY A 52 -12.25 -7.73 3.62
N PHE A 53 -12.02 -7.41 4.89
CA PHE A 53 -11.00 -6.44 5.29
C PHE A 53 -9.58 -6.92 4.96
N VAL A 54 -9.25 -8.17 5.32
CA VAL A 54 -7.95 -8.78 4.99
C VAL A 54 -7.75 -8.82 3.49
N PHE A 55 -8.77 -9.21 2.73
CA PHE A 55 -8.71 -9.23 1.27
C PHE A 55 -8.45 -7.84 0.67
N GLY A 56 -9.13 -6.82 1.19
CA GLY A 56 -8.91 -5.42 0.80
C GLY A 56 -7.49 -4.93 1.10
N ILE A 57 -6.92 -5.27 2.26
CA ILE A 57 -5.52 -4.94 2.60
C ILE A 57 -4.56 -5.61 1.62
N LEU A 58 -4.75 -6.91 1.35
CA LEU A 58 -3.90 -7.65 0.43
C LEU A 58 -3.92 -7.03 -0.97
N LEU A 59 -5.11 -6.71 -1.49
CA LEU A 59 -5.25 -6.01 -2.76
C LEU A 59 -4.55 -4.64 -2.74
N GLY A 60 -4.73 -3.85 -1.68
CA GLY A 60 -4.07 -2.55 -1.53
C GLY A 60 -2.54 -2.66 -1.54
N VAL A 61 -1.98 -3.65 -0.84
CA VAL A 61 -0.53 -3.93 -0.82
C VAL A 61 -0.04 -4.32 -2.20
N ILE A 62 -0.74 -5.21 -2.91
CA ILE A 62 -0.37 -5.63 -4.26
C ILE A 62 -0.36 -4.43 -5.22
N LEU A 63 -1.42 -3.62 -5.22
CA LEU A 63 -1.52 -2.43 -6.07
C LEU A 63 -0.40 -1.43 -5.77
N THR A 64 -0.11 -1.17 -4.49
CA THR A 64 0.95 -0.27 -4.06
C THR A 64 2.33 -0.78 -4.46
N LEU A 65 2.57 -2.09 -4.34
CA LEU A 65 3.81 -2.71 -4.76
C LEU A 65 4.02 -2.56 -6.27
N MET A 66 2.99 -2.84 -7.07
CA MET A 66 3.05 -2.67 -8.53
C MET A 66 3.34 -1.22 -8.92
N ALA A 67 2.67 -0.25 -8.28
CA ALA A 67 2.90 1.17 -8.51
C ALA A 67 4.35 1.56 -8.14
N THR A 68 4.85 1.11 -7.00
CA THR A 68 6.21 1.40 -6.52
C THR A 68 7.26 0.83 -7.46
N VAL A 69 7.09 -0.42 -7.93
CA VAL A 69 7.99 -1.04 -8.91
C VAL A 69 8.02 -0.22 -10.20
N ARG A 70 6.86 0.14 -10.75
CA ARG A 70 6.77 0.97 -11.96
C ARG A 70 7.53 2.30 -11.79
N VAL A 71 7.28 2.99 -10.68
CA VAL A 71 7.94 4.27 -10.37
C VAL A 71 9.46 4.09 -10.25
N SER A 72 9.92 3.02 -9.58
CA SER A 72 11.34 2.75 -9.43
C SER A 72 12.06 2.50 -10.77
N VAL A 73 11.40 1.80 -11.70
CA VAL A 73 11.93 1.54 -13.04
C VAL A 73 12.00 2.83 -13.84
N SER A 74 10.94 3.63 -13.85
CA SER A 74 10.92 4.92 -14.54
C SER A 74 11.99 5.87 -13.98
N ARG A 75 12.19 5.91 -12.66
CA ARG A 75 13.25 6.69 -12.02
C ARG A 75 14.64 6.27 -12.50
N ARG A 76 14.91 4.96 -12.57
CA ARG A 76 16.19 4.44 -13.08
C ARG A 76 16.43 4.84 -14.54
N GLN A 77 15.39 4.77 -15.38
CA GLN A 77 15.48 5.17 -16.78
C GLN A 77 15.72 6.68 -16.93
N LEU A 78 15.00 7.49 -16.17
CA LEU A 78 15.12 8.95 -16.22
C LEU A 78 16.51 9.41 -15.76
N ARG A 79 17.05 8.80 -14.70
CA ARG A 79 18.42 9.07 -14.22
C ARG A 79 19.48 8.73 -15.27
N LYS A 80 19.31 7.63 -16.02
CA LYS A 80 20.21 7.29 -17.14
C LYS A 80 20.13 8.30 -18.29
N ARG A 81 18.94 8.86 -18.57
CA ARG A 81 18.77 9.89 -19.61
C ARG A 81 19.41 11.21 -19.19
N LEU A 82 19.27 11.57 -17.91
CA LEU A 82 19.89 12.76 -17.33
C LEU A 82 21.42 12.71 -17.44
N ASP A 83 22.05 11.61 -17.00
CA ASP A 83 23.52 11.42 -17.08
C ASP A 83 24.04 11.51 -18.53
N LYS A 84 23.28 10.98 -19.50
CA LYS A 84 23.63 11.10 -20.92
C LYS A 84 23.50 12.53 -21.44
N ALA A 85 22.44 13.24 -21.06
CA ALA A 85 22.22 14.62 -21.47
C ALA A 85 23.29 15.57 -20.88
N GLU A 86 23.66 15.39 -19.60
CA GLU A 86 24.73 16.13 -18.94
C GLU A 86 26.08 15.92 -19.65
N LYS A 87 26.45 14.66 -19.94
CA LYS A 87 27.68 14.36 -20.70
C LYS A 87 27.70 14.97 -22.10
N ALA A 88 26.58 14.97 -22.80
CA ALA A 88 26.47 15.60 -24.11
C ALA A 88 26.62 17.13 -24.03
N LEU A 89 26.12 17.75 -22.96
CA LEU A 89 26.28 19.17 -22.67
C LEU A 89 27.75 19.52 -22.41
N GLU A 90 28.44 18.71 -21.59
CA GLU A 90 29.88 18.88 -21.31
C GLU A 90 30.75 18.72 -22.55
N GLN A 91 30.41 17.79 -23.44
CA GLN A 91 31.13 17.58 -24.70
C GLN A 91 30.92 18.73 -25.71
N ASN A 92 29.76 19.39 -25.68
CA ASN A 92 29.44 20.54 -26.55
C ASN A 92 29.86 21.89 -25.97
N LYS A 93 30.37 21.96 -24.72
CA LYS A 93 30.99 23.18 -24.19
C LYS A 93 32.27 23.48 -24.98
N THR A 94 32.21 24.50 -25.83
CA THR A 94 33.32 25.05 -26.59
C THR A 94 34.42 25.59 -25.65
N PRO A 95 35.69 25.67 -26.11
CA PRO A 95 36.81 26.18 -25.31
C PRO A 95 36.60 27.60 -24.75
N GLU A 96 35.83 28.44 -25.43
CA GLU A 96 35.46 29.81 -24.99
C GLU A 96 34.69 29.83 -23.66
N ASP A 97 33.83 28.83 -23.42
CA ASP A 97 33.00 28.73 -22.21
C ASP A 97 33.74 28.14 -21.00
N ARG A 98 34.99 27.69 -21.17
CA ARG A 98 35.84 27.14 -20.10
C ARG A 98 36.77 28.17 -19.46
N ALA A 99 36.88 29.37 -20.05
CA ALA A 99 37.83 30.40 -19.68
C ALA A 99 37.22 31.57 -18.88
N ILE A 100 35.91 31.55 -18.63
CA ILE A 100 35.17 32.53 -17.79
C ILE A 100 34.79 31.87 -16.47
#